data_AF-A0A365XSE3-F1
#
_entry.id   AF-A0A365XSE3-F1
#
_cell.length_a   1.000
_cell.length_b   1.000
_cell.length_c   1.000
_cell.angle_alpha   90.00
_cell.angle_beta   90.00
_cell.angle_gamma   90.00
#
_symmetry.space_group_name_H-M   'P 1'
#
loop_
_entity.id
_entity.type
_entity.pdbx_description
1 polymer ?
#
loop_
_entity_poly.entity_id
_entity_poly.type
_entity_poly.pdbx_seq_one_letter_code
_entity_poly.pdbx_strand_id
1 'polypeptide(L)'
;MVICHHCQRVISEDTPAGKSGKDVNATVKAINERSIQLCLNSGKIHGIKHYHTEMNKLPGSTGTDLMQAKTAVEELLQARGLTNAVKKPNRNGCVITLIVILLVIASIVYFYSQR
;
A
#
# COMPACT_ATOMS: atom_id res chain seq x y z
N MET A 1 27.76 28.77 -33.86
CA MET A 1 26.52 27.96 -33.69
C MET A 1 26.96 26.51 -33.52
N VAL A 2 27.04 26.02 -32.28
CA VAL A 2 27.57 24.68 -31.99
C VAL A 2 26.39 23.72 -31.95
N ILE A 3 26.28 22.89 -32.98
CA ILE A 3 25.22 21.89 -33.13
C ILE A 3 25.73 20.61 -32.47
N CYS A 4 25.09 20.19 -31.38
CA CYS A 4 25.41 18.95 -30.68
C CYS A 4 24.76 17.76 -31.40
N HIS A 5 25.57 16.90 -32.01
CA HIS A 5 25.15 15.69 -32.74
C HIS A 5 24.44 14.64 -31.86
N HIS A 6 24.47 14.78 -30.53
CA HIS A 6 23.82 13.85 -29.61
C HIS A 6 22.37 14.23 -29.28
N CYS A 7 21.96 15.47 -29.59
CA CYS A 7 20.63 15.99 -29.29
C CYS A 7 19.73 16.09 -30.52
N GLN A 8 20.20 15.72 -31.72
CA GLN A 8 19.39 15.76 -32.94
C GLN A 8 18.45 14.54 -32.99
N ARG A 9 17.39 14.59 -32.18
CA ARG A 9 16.27 13.67 -32.29
C ARG A 9 15.42 14.13 -33.48
N VAL A 10 15.69 13.55 -34.64
CA VAL A 10 14.86 13.69 -35.85
C VAL A 10 13.46 13.18 -35.49
N ILE A 11 12.49 14.09 -35.43
CA ILE A 11 11.07 13.73 -35.36
C ILE A 11 10.65 13.59 -36.82
N SER A 12 10.75 12.37 -37.36
CA SER A 12 10.03 12.03 -38.58
C SER A 12 8.56 11.89 -38.22
N GLU A 13 7.74 12.79 -38.73
CA GLU A 13 6.30 12.57 -38.92
C GLU A 13 6.15 11.34 -39.81
N ASP A 14 5.97 10.16 -39.20
CA ASP A 14 5.18 9.04 -39.72
C ASP A 14 5.25 7.86 -38.72
N THR A 15 4.10 7.39 -38.24
CA THR A 15 3.84 6.15 -37.44
C THR A 15 4.07 6.21 -35.90
N PRO A 16 3.35 5.41 -35.06
CA PRO A 16 2.32 5.89 -34.14
C PRO A 16 2.66 5.66 -32.64
N ALA A 17 1.83 6.21 -31.74
CA ALA A 17 1.68 5.87 -30.31
C ALA A 17 2.74 4.92 -29.68
N GLY A 18 3.77 5.45 -29.01
CA GLY A 18 4.85 4.58 -28.50
C GLY A 18 5.72 5.10 -27.36
N LYS A 19 5.26 6.07 -26.55
CA LYS A 19 6.03 6.55 -25.38
C LYS A 19 5.45 6.18 -24.00
N SER A 20 4.21 5.68 -23.92
CA SER A 20 3.54 5.51 -22.62
C SER A 20 3.90 4.19 -21.88
N GLY A 21 4.26 3.12 -22.60
CA GLY A 21 4.40 1.79 -21.98
C GLY A 21 5.59 1.61 -21.04
N LYS A 22 6.70 2.33 -21.27
CA LYS A 22 7.93 2.19 -20.47
C LYS A 22 7.85 2.92 -19.14
N ASP A 23 7.19 4.08 -19.13
CA ASP A 23 7.02 4.93 -17.94
C ASP A 23 5.95 4.38 -16.98
N VAL A 24 4.89 3.77 -17.52
CA VAL A 24 3.87 3.09 -16.72
C VAL A 24 4.46 1.88 -15.97
N ASN A 25 5.31 1.09 -16.61
CA ASN A 25 5.94 -0.08 -15.97
C ASN A 25 6.91 0.34 -14.83
N ALA A 26 7.69 1.40 -15.04
CA ALA A 26 8.54 1.98 -13.99
C ALA A 26 7.71 2.48 -12.79
N THR A 27 6.56 3.11 -13.07
CA THR A 27 5.63 3.61 -12.04
C THR A 27 5.00 2.47 -11.24
N VAL A 28 4.52 1.41 -11.91
CA VAL A 28 3.98 0.21 -11.26
C VAL A 28 5.04 -0.44 -10.36
N LYS A 29 6.29 -0.55 -10.83
CA LYS A 29 7.39 -1.07 -10.01
C LYS A 29 7.64 -0.24 -8.75
N ALA A 30 7.57 1.09 -8.85
CA ALA A 30 7.71 1.99 -7.71
C ALA A 30 6.54 1.87 -6.71
N ILE A 31 5.31 1.72 -7.22
CA ILE A 31 4.11 1.47 -6.40
C ILE A 31 4.27 0.16 -5.63
N ASN A 32 4.73 -0.91 -6.29
CA ASN A 32 4.94 -2.22 -5.68
C ASN A 32 5.93 -2.15 -4.53
N GLU A 33 7.10 -1.54 -4.77
CA GLU A 33 8.16 -1.44 -3.77
C GLU A 33 7.70 -0.62 -2.55
N ARG A 34 7.03 0.51 -2.78
CA ARG A 34 6.49 1.35 -1.71
C ARG A 34 5.39 0.66 -0.92
N SER A 35 4.55 -0.14 -1.59
CA SER A 35 3.47 -0.90 -0.96
C SER A 35 4.03 -2.00 -0.06
N ILE A 36 5.12 -2.65 -0.46
CA ILE A 36 5.84 -3.64 0.37
C ILE A 36 6.45 -2.97 1.60
N GLN A 37 7.13 -1.83 1.44
CA GLN A 37 7.67 -1.08 2.58
C GLN A 37 6.59 -0.69 3.58
N LEU A 38 5.42 -0.26 3.10
CA LEU A 38 4.25 0.02 3.94
C LEU A 38 3.72 -1.23 4.65
N CYS A 39 3.69 -2.39 3.99
CA CYS A 39 3.34 -3.65 4.63
C CYS A 39 4.30 -3.99 5.78
N LEU A 40 5.60 -3.77 5.60
CA LEU A 40 6.62 -4.04 6.63
C LEU A 40 6.51 -3.08 7.82
N ASN A 41 6.31 -1.78 7.59
CA ASN A 41 6.35 -0.77 8.65
C ASN A 41 5.00 -0.55 9.36
N SER A 42 3.91 -0.56 8.59
CA SER A 42 2.57 -0.15 9.04
C SER A 42 1.57 -1.31 9.02
N GLY A 43 1.97 -2.47 8.52
CA GLY A 43 1.14 -3.66 8.42
C GLY A 43 0.43 -3.78 7.07
N LYS A 44 -0.11 -4.98 6.82
CA LYS A 44 -0.64 -5.40 5.52
C LYS A 44 -1.73 -4.49 4.96
N ILE A 45 -2.62 -4.00 5.82
CA ILE A 45 -3.77 -3.17 5.43
C ILE A 45 -3.32 -1.85 4.79
N HIS A 46 -2.27 -1.22 5.32
CA HIS A 46 -1.75 0.04 4.80
C HIS A 46 -1.13 -0.14 3.41
N GLY A 47 -0.40 -1.22 3.19
CA GLY A 47 0.17 -1.51 1.87
C GLY A 47 -0.90 -1.85 0.82
N ILE A 48 -1.93 -2.63 1.17
CA ILE A 48 -3.06 -2.92 0.27
C ILE A 48 -3.80 -1.64 -0.12
N LYS A 49 -4.08 -0.77 0.86
CA LYS A 49 -4.75 0.51 0.60
C LYS A 49 -3.93 1.39 -0.34
N HIS A 50 -2.62 1.50 -0.09
CA HIS A 50 -1.73 2.28 -0.95
C HIS A 50 -1.69 1.73 -2.37
N TYR A 51 -1.50 0.41 -2.52
CA TYR A 51 -1.50 -0.25 -3.83
C TYR A 51 -2.80 0.02 -4.59
N HIS A 52 -3.96 -0.22 -3.97
CA HIS A 52 -5.26 0.03 -4.58
C HIS A 52 -5.45 1.50 -5.02
N THR A 53 -5.10 2.45 -4.15
CA THR A 53 -5.25 3.88 -4.45
C THR A 53 -4.30 4.35 -5.55
N GLU A 54 -3.04 3.92 -5.54
CA GLU A 54 -2.08 4.33 -6.57
C GLU A 54 -2.31 3.64 -7.91
N MET A 55 -2.74 2.37 -7.91
CA MET A 55 -3.05 1.64 -9.14
C MET A 55 -4.29 2.23 -9.84
N ASN A 56 -5.29 2.67 -9.08
CA ASN A 56 -6.49 3.33 -9.61
C ASN A 56 -6.25 4.76 -10.11
N LYS A 57 -5.08 5.35 -9.86
CA LYS A 57 -4.68 6.64 -10.42
C LYS A 57 -4.05 6.50 -11.81
N LEU A 58 -3.71 5.30 -12.25
CA LEU A 58 -3.04 5.09 -13.53
C LEU A 58 -4.04 5.21 -14.70
N PRO A 59 -3.71 5.96 -15.77
CA PRO A 59 -4.57 6.07 -16.93
C PRO A 59 -4.72 4.71 -17.62
N GLY A 60 -5.96 4.26 -17.80
CA GLY A 60 -6.26 2.95 -18.37
C GLY A 60 -6.40 1.80 -17.37
N SER A 61 -6.25 2.05 -16.06
CA SER A 61 -6.62 1.05 -15.06
C SER A 61 -8.14 0.90 -15.03
N THR A 62 -8.65 -0.23 -15.49
CA THR A 62 -10.03 -0.65 -15.20
C THR A 62 -10.06 -0.88 -13.68
N GLY A 63 -10.80 -0.04 -12.95
CA GLY A 63 -10.71 0.09 -11.48
C GLY A 63 -10.34 -1.21 -10.78
N THR A 64 -9.12 -1.24 -10.23
CA THR A 64 -8.56 -2.40 -9.55
C THR A 64 -9.46 -2.71 -8.37
N ASP A 65 -10.14 -3.87 -8.41
CA ASP A 65 -10.99 -4.27 -7.30
C ASP A 65 -10.14 -4.50 -6.04
N LEU A 66 -10.73 -4.30 -4.87
CA LEU A 66 -10.05 -4.40 -3.59
C LEU A 66 -9.54 -5.82 -3.35
N MET A 67 -10.25 -6.84 -3.84
CA MET A 67 -9.76 -8.22 -3.83
C MET A 67 -8.52 -8.42 -4.69
N GLN A 68 -8.49 -7.83 -5.89
CA GLN A 68 -7.32 -7.94 -6.77
C GLN A 68 -6.10 -7.24 -6.16
N ALA A 69 -6.29 -6.07 -5.56
CA ALA A 69 -5.24 -5.37 -4.83
C ALA A 69 -4.70 -6.20 -3.66
N LYS A 70 -5.57 -6.88 -2.91
CA LYS A 70 -5.16 -7.79 -1.83
C LYS A 70 -4.30 -8.93 -2.36
N THR A 71 -4.77 -9.64 -3.38
CA THR A 71 -4.06 -10.79 -3.96
C THR A 71 -2.70 -10.38 -4.52
N ALA A 72 -2.64 -9.28 -5.27
CA ALA A 72 -1.38 -8.77 -5.83
C ALA A 72 -0.35 -8.45 -4.75
N VAL A 73 -0.76 -7.79 -3.65
CA VAL A 73 0.14 -7.49 -2.53
C VAL A 73 0.56 -8.76 -1.79
N GLU A 74 -0.33 -9.74 -1.64
CA GLU A 74 -0.02 -11.05 -1.04
C GLU A 74 1.02 -11.83 -1.87
N GLU A 75 0.83 -11.88 -3.18
CA GLU A 75 1.78 -12.50 -4.11
C GLU A 75 3.13 -11.79 -4.11
N LEU A 76 3.14 -10.45 -4.08
CA LEU A 76 4.38 -9.66 -4.01
C LEU A 76 5.17 -9.92 -2.73
N LEU A 77 4.48 -10.11 -1.60
CA LEU A 77 5.08 -10.46 -0.31
C LEU A 77 5.56 -11.92 -0.30
N GLN A 78 4.78 -12.83 -0.87
CA GLN A 78 5.11 -14.25 -0.96
C GLN A 78 6.32 -14.50 -1.88
N ALA A 79 6.36 -13.86 -3.05
CA ALA A 79 7.46 -13.96 -4.01
C ALA A 79 8.80 -13.50 -3.42
N ARG A 80 8.77 -12.63 -2.40
CA ARG A 80 9.97 -12.14 -1.68
C ARG A 80 10.22 -12.83 -0.34
N GLY A 81 9.39 -13.80 0.05
CA GLY A 81 9.52 -14.47 1.36
C GLY A 81 9.26 -13.54 2.57
N LEU A 82 8.62 -12.37 2.35
CA LEU A 82 8.42 -11.34 3.37
C LEU A 82 7.13 -11.53 4.17
N THR A 83 6.38 -12.61 3.94
CA THR A 83 5.10 -12.90 4.61
C THR A 83 5.19 -12.88 6.14
N ASN A 84 6.32 -13.35 6.70
CA ASN A 84 6.57 -13.35 8.14
C ASN A 84 7.18 -12.03 8.67
N ALA A 85 7.71 -11.18 7.80
CA ALA A 85 8.33 -9.89 8.14
C ALA A 85 7.31 -8.74 8.22
N VAL A 86 6.09 -8.96 7.73
CA VAL A 86 4.98 -7.99 7.84
C VAL A 86 4.65 -7.74 9.31
N LYS A 87 4.58 -6.47 9.71
CA LYS A 87 4.19 -6.07 11.06
C LYS A 87 2.87 -6.72 11.45
N LYS A 88 2.94 -7.59 12.47
CA LYS A 88 1.76 -8.24 13.05
C LYS A 88 0.89 -7.19 13.74
N PRO A 89 -0.44 -7.37 13.74
CA PRO A 89 -1.34 -6.48 14.46
C PRO A 89 -0.95 -6.44 15.95
N ASN A 90 -0.88 -5.24 16.49
CA ASN A 90 -0.41 -5.03 17.86
C ASN A 90 -1.38 -5.67 18.86
N ARG A 91 -0.86 -6.56 19.72
CA ARG A 91 -1.64 -7.21 20.79
C ARG A 91 -1.93 -6.28 21.97
N ASN A 92 -1.35 -5.07 22.01
CA ASN A 92 -1.58 -4.09 23.07
C ASN A 92 -3.06 -3.68 23.18
N GLY A 93 -3.85 -3.81 22.11
CA GLY A 93 -5.29 -3.58 22.16
C GLY A 93 -5.99 -4.42 23.23
N CYS A 94 -5.55 -5.66 23.44
CA CYS A 94 -6.12 -6.55 24.44
C CYS A 94 -5.91 -6.03 25.88
N VAL A 95 -4.73 -5.49 26.18
CA VAL A 95 -4.41 -4.94 27.51
C VAL A 95 -5.26 -3.70 27.79
N ILE A 96 -5.44 -2.83 26.80
CA ILE A 96 -6.29 -1.64 26.92
C ILE A 96 -7.74 -2.06 27.21
N THR A 97 -8.26 -3.06 26.49
CA THR A 97 -9.61 -3.59 26.72
C THR A 97 -9.79 -4.13 28.14
N LEU A 98 -8.81 -4.86 28.67
CA LEU A 98 -8.85 -5.38 30.05
C LEU A 98 -8.92 -4.27 31.10
N ILE A 99 -8.13 -3.20 30.93
CA ILE A 99 -8.14 -2.05 31.85
C ILE A 99 -9.52 -1.37 31.83
N VAL A 100 -10.10 -1.16 30.65
CA VAL A 100 -11.42 -0.53 30.51
C VAL A 100 -12.50 -1.37 31.19
N ILE A 101 -12.47 -2.70 31.01
CA ILE A 101 -13.42 -3.61 31.66
C ILE A 101 -13.31 -3.52 33.19
N LEU A 102 -12.08 -3.52 33.73
CA LEU A 102 -11.87 -3.38 35.18
C LEU A 102 -12.42 -2.06 35.72
N LEU A 103 -12.24 -0.94 35.00
CA LEU A 103 -12.79 0.36 35.39
C LEU A 103 -14.32 0.38 35.39
N VAL A 104 -14.95 -0.27 34.41
CA VAL A 104 -16.42 -0.39 34.38
C VAL A 104 -16.92 -1.21 35.58
N ILE A 105 -16.31 -2.36 35.87
CA ILE A 105 -16.69 -3.19 37.02
C ILE A 105 -16.49 -2.42 38.33
N ALA A 106 -15.34 -1.76 38.50
CA ALA A 106 -15.05 -0.95 39.69
C ALA A 106 -16.08 0.17 39.87
N SER A 107 -16.49 0.83 38.79
CA SER A 107 -17.52 1.88 38.83
C SER A 107 -18.87 1.34 39.28
N ILE A 108 -19.27 0.15 38.78
CA ILE A 108 -20.52 -0.51 39.18
C ILE A 108 -20.47 -0.89 40.66
N VAL A 109 -19.38 -1.52 41.12
CA VAL A 109 -19.21 -1.93 42.52
C VAL A 109 -19.23 -0.73 43.45
N TYR A 110 -18.51 0.34 43.12
CA TYR A 110 -18.50 1.57 43.88
C TYR A 110 -19.92 2.15 44.03
N PHE A 111 -20.65 2.25 42.92
CA PHE A 111 -22.02 2.78 42.92
C PHE A 111 -23.00 1.90 43.72
N TYR A 112 -22.84 0.58 43.68
CA TYR A 112 -23.65 -0.34 44.47
C TYR A 112 -23.26 -0.40 45.95
N SER A 113 -22.01 -0.09 46.29
CA SER A 113 -21.49 -0.19 47.66
C SER A 113 -21.61 1.12 48.44
N GLN A 114 -21.82 2.26 47.77
CA GLN A 114 -22.09 3.57 48.39
C GLN A 114 -23.59 3.91 48.48
N ARG A 115 -24.46 3.00 48.05
CA ARG A 115 -25.90 3.11 48.20
C ARG A 115 -26.35 2.32 49.43
#